data_AF-A0A967GY57-F1
#
_entry.id   AF-A0A967GY57-F1
#
_cell.length_a   1.000
_cell.length_b   1.000
_cell.length_c   1.000
_cell.angle_alpha   90.00
_cell.angle_beta   90.00
_cell.angle_gamma   90.00
#
_symmetry.space_group_name_H-M   'P 1'
#
loop_
_entity.id
_entity.type
_entity.pdbx_description
1 polymer ?
#
loop_
_entity_poly.entity_id
_entity_poly.type
_entity_poly.pdbx_seq_one_letter_code
_entity_poly.pdbx_strand_id
1 'polypeptide(L)'
;MAEMSGVETRAYDPRDLPGLVKKLKVAGGRHLVVGHSGTTPALAKLLGGEPGAPIDEKGEYDRLYVVTAGSAGIASPMGSTTFRQAG
;
A
#
# COMPACT_ATOMS: atom_id res chain seq x y z
N MET A 1 -5.40 -8.47 -18.73
CA MET A 1 -5.28 -7.36 -19.70
C MET A 1 -5.50 -6.08 -18.90
N ALA A 2 -4.43 -5.36 -18.57
CA ALA A 2 -4.52 -4.03 -17.97
C ALA A 2 -3.56 -3.15 -18.77
N GLU A 3 -4.14 -2.22 -19.50
CA GLU A 3 -3.45 -1.37 -20.46
C GLU A 3 -2.51 -0.40 -19.73
N MET A 4 -1.33 -0.21 -20.32
CA MET A 4 -0.23 0.61 -19.80
C MET A 4 -0.70 2.06 -19.59
N SER A 5 -1.10 2.38 -18.36
CA SER A 5 -0.79 3.72 -17.84
C SER A 5 0.71 3.92 -18.04
N GLY A 6 1.17 5.06 -18.58
CA GLY A 6 2.59 5.35 -18.85
C GLY A 6 3.47 5.45 -17.58
N VAL A 7 3.11 4.70 -16.54
CA VAL A 7 3.76 4.59 -15.25
C VAL A 7 4.70 3.39 -15.32
N GLU A 8 6.00 3.65 -15.22
CA GLU A 8 7.02 2.60 -15.14
C GLU A 8 6.78 1.75 -13.89
N THR A 9 6.52 0.46 -14.09
CA THR A 9 6.39 -0.50 -12.98
C THR A 9 7.77 -1.03 -12.60
N ARG A 10 8.07 -1.02 -11.29
CA ARG A 10 9.31 -1.59 -10.76
C ARG A 10 8.99 -2.75 -9.82
N ALA A 11 9.54 -3.91 -10.11
CA ALA A 11 9.50 -5.04 -9.20
C ALA A 11 10.30 -4.72 -7.93
N TYR A 12 9.82 -5.19 -6.79
CA TYR A 12 10.51 -5.14 -5.51
C TYR A 12 10.56 -6.53 -4.89
N ASP A 13 11.52 -6.76 -4.00
CA ASP A 13 11.59 -7.99 -3.22
C ASP A 13 10.60 -7.90 -2.05
N PRO A 14 9.53 -8.73 -2.01
CA PRO A 14 8.56 -8.72 -0.92
C PRO A 14 9.16 -9.16 0.43
N ARG A 15 10.36 -9.76 0.44
CA ARG A 15 11.10 -10.13 1.65
C ARG A 15 11.95 -8.98 2.21
N ASP A 16 12.21 -7.95 1.40
CA ASP A 16 12.97 -6.75 1.81
C ASP A 16 12.09 -5.49 1.80
N LEU A 17 11.01 -5.53 2.58
CA LEU A 17 10.17 -4.35 2.82
C LEU A 17 10.94 -3.17 3.44
N PRO A 18 11.90 -3.36 4.38
CA PRO A 18 12.71 -2.26 4.89
C PRO A 18 13.55 -1.57 3.81
N GLY A 19 14.15 -2.33 2.89
CA GLY A 19 14.87 -1.79 1.74
C GLY A 19 13.95 -1.04 0.78
N LEU A 20 12.73 -1.53 0.55
CA LEU A 20 11.71 -0.81 -0.22
C LEU A 20 11.37 0.53 0.44
N VAL A 21 11.13 0.57 1.75
CA VAL A 21 10.82 1.81 2.48
C VAL A 21 11.93 2.84 2.35
N LYS A 22 13.20 2.41 2.44
CA LYS A 22 14.35 3.30 2.22
C LYS A 22 14.33 3.89 0.80
N LYS A 23 14.09 3.05 -0.22
CA LYS A 23 14.00 3.50 -1.62
C LYS A 23 12.87 4.51 -1.82
N LEU A 24 11.69 4.27 -1.24
CA LEU A 24 10.54 5.17 -1.31
C LEU A 24 10.82 6.53 -0.64
N LYS A 25 11.46 6.51 0.53
CA LYS A 25 11.86 7.73 1.26
C LYS A 25 12.90 8.54 0.49
N VAL A 26 13.89 7.89 -0.12
CA VAL A 26 14.93 8.54 -0.94
C VAL A 26 14.36 9.08 -2.25
N ALA A 27 13.50 8.32 -2.92
CA ALA A 27 12.87 8.76 -4.16
C ALA A 27 11.98 10.00 -3.95
N GLY A 28 11.33 10.08 -2.78
CA GLY A 28 10.39 11.17 -2.47
C GLY A 28 9.18 11.20 -3.41
N GLY A 29 8.25 12.13 -3.20
CA GLY A 29 7.06 12.24 -4.06
C GLY A 29 5.99 11.17 -3.78
N ARG A 30 5.13 10.91 -4.78
CA ARG A 30 3.97 10.01 -4.67
C ARG A 30 4.26 8.69 -5.37
N HIS A 31 4.12 7.60 -4.63
CA HIS A 31 4.34 6.24 -5.11
C HIS A 31 3.08 5.40 -4.86
N LEU A 32 2.74 4.54 -5.82
CA LEU A 32 1.74 3.50 -5.64
C LEU A 32 2.46 2.16 -5.50
N VAL A 33 2.21 1.45 -4.39
CA VAL A 33 2.77 0.12 -4.16
C VAL A 33 1.64 -0.88 -4.11
N VAL A 34 1.73 -1.92 -4.93
CA VAL A 34 0.80 -3.05 -4.92
C VAL A 34 1.47 -4.22 -4.21
N GLY A 35 0.77 -4.82 -3.24
CA GLY A 35 1.26 -5.92 -2.43
C GLY A 35 0.16 -6.94 -2.13
N HIS A 36 0.51 -7.94 -1.31
CA HIS A 36 -0.39 -8.98 -0.84
C HIS A 36 -0.93 -8.68 0.56
N SER A 37 -1.95 -9.43 0.99
CA SER A 37 -2.56 -9.38 2.33
C SER A 37 -1.53 -9.30 3.48
N GLY A 38 -0.41 -10.03 3.37
CA GLY A 38 0.65 -10.02 4.38
C GLY A 38 1.69 -8.90 4.24
N THR A 39 1.94 -8.39 3.02
CA THR A 39 2.99 -7.40 2.78
C THR A 39 2.49 -5.96 2.85
N THR A 40 1.23 -5.72 2.46
CA THR A 40 0.65 -4.37 2.43
C THR A 40 0.48 -3.75 3.83
N PRO A 41 -0.08 -4.44 4.84
CA PRO A 41 -0.17 -3.89 6.20
C PRO A 41 1.22 -3.70 6.84
N ALA A 42 2.15 -4.62 6.61
CA ALA A 42 3.51 -4.53 7.10
C ALA A 42 4.26 -3.32 6.52
N LEU A 43 4.08 -3.06 5.22
CA LEU A 43 4.66 -1.90 4.55
C LEU A 43 4.08 -0.59 5.08
N ALA A 44 2.75 -0.52 5.26
CA ALA A 44 2.09 0.66 5.85
C ALA A 44 2.66 0.99 7.23
N LYS A 45 2.83 -0.02 8.09
CA LYS A 45 3.47 0.13 9.42
C LYS A 45 4.89 0.69 9.34
N LEU A 46 5.73 0.18 8.44
CA LEU A 46 7.11 0.64 8.28
C LEU A 46 7.21 2.08 7.75
N LEU A 47 6.20 2.54 7.02
CA LEU A 47 6.08 3.93 6.56
C LEU A 47 5.51 4.87 7.64
N GLY A 48 5.20 4.34 8.84
CA GLY A 48 4.63 5.12 9.95
C GLY A 48 3.11 5.25 9.88
N GLY A 49 2.44 4.38 9.13
CA GLY A 49 0.99 4.31 9.06
C GLY A 49 0.39 3.20 9.92
N GLU A 50 -0.91 3.28 10.16
CA GLU A 50 -1.65 2.23 10.87
C GLU A 50 -1.92 1.03 9.95
N PRO A 51 -1.49 -0.20 10.31
CA PRO A 51 -1.73 -1.40 9.50
C PRO A 51 -3.21 -1.83 9.47
N GLY A 52 -4.03 -1.32 10.39
CA GLY A 52 -5.42 -1.73 10.55
C GLY A 52 -5.56 -3.17 11.06
N ALA A 53 -6.78 -3.71 10.99
CA ALA A 53 -7.05 -5.10 11.30
C ALA A 53 -6.42 -6.04 10.24
N PRO A 54 -6.12 -7.31 10.57
CA PRO A 54 -5.73 -8.31 9.58
C PRO A 54 -6.69 -8.30 8.39
N ILE A 55 -6.14 -8.37 7.17
CA ILE A 55 -6.95 -8.45 5.95
C ILE A 55 -7.55 -9.86 5.88
N ASP A 56 -8.88 -9.96 5.78
CA ASP A 56 -9.53 -11.25 5.53
C ASP A 56 -9.31 -11.67 4.08
N GLU A 57 -8.39 -12.60 3.85
CA GLU A 57 -8.02 -13.07 2.52
C GLU A 57 -9.18 -13.66 1.71
N LYS A 58 -10.28 -14.07 2.36
CA LYS A 58 -11.44 -14.65 1.68
C LYS A 58 -12.46 -13.61 1.26
N GLY A 59 -12.66 -12.57 2.06
CA GLY A 59 -13.75 -11.61 1.91
C GLY A 59 -13.33 -10.18 1.61
N GLU A 60 -12.05 -9.85 1.75
CA GLU A 60 -11.56 -8.48 1.69
C GLU A 60 -10.53 -8.28 0.58
N TYR A 61 -10.91 -7.43 -0.38
CA TYR A 61 -10.08 -7.00 -1.50
C TYR A 61 -10.14 -5.45 -1.58
N ASP A 62 -9.26 -4.85 -2.38
CA ASP A 62 -9.25 -3.41 -2.68
C ASP A 62 -9.01 -2.44 -1.51
N ARG A 63 -8.42 -2.90 -0.40
CA ARG A 63 -8.01 -2.01 0.70
C ARG A 63 -6.87 -1.10 0.26
N LEU A 64 -7.15 0.20 0.16
CA LEU A 64 -6.17 1.23 -0.19
C LEU A 64 -5.64 1.95 1.06
N TYR A 65 -4.31 1.92 1.23
CA TYR A 65 -3.62 2.66 2.28
C TYR A 65 -3.05 3.96 1.70
N VAL A 66 -3.46 5.10 2.26
CA VAL A 66 -2.85 6.40 1.93
C VAL A 66 -1.94 6.79 3.08
N VAL A 67 -0.63 6.59 2.88
CA VAL A 67 0.39 6.91 3.88
C VAL A 67 1.11 8.18 3.48
N THR A 68 1.01 9.22 4.31
CA THR A 68 1.73 10.48 4.11
C THR A 68 2.91 10.52 5.07
N ALA A 69 4.13 10.42 4.53
CA ALA A 69 5.35 10.60 5.31
C ALA A 69 5.59 12.11 5.55
N GLY A 70 4.91 12.68 6.56
CA GLY A 70 5.24 13.99 7.14
C GLY A 70 6.20 13.84 8.32
N SER A 71 6.79 14.94 8.82
CA SER A 71 7.63 14.93 10.04
C SER A 71 6.91 14.39 11.29
N ALA A 72 5.59 14.23 11.23
CA ALA A 72 4.79 13.44 12.16
C ALA A 72 3.91 12.49 11.33
N GLY A 73 4.24 11.19 11.34
CA GLY A 73 3.55 10.16 10.58
C GLY A 73 2.14 9.90 11.09
N ILE A 74 1.15 10.55 10.49
CA ILE A 74 -0.26 10.20 10.64
C ILE A 74 -0.71 9.61 9.31
N ALA A 75 -0.90 8.29 9.26
CA ALA A 75 -1.68 7.65 8.22
C ALA A 75 -3.00 7.17 8.84
N SER A 76 -4.11 7.60 8.27
CA SER A 76 -5.43 7.10 8.63
C SER A 76 -5.83 6.00 7.63
N PRO A 77 -6.28 4.83 8.08
CA PRO A 77 -6.91 3.87 7.18
C PRO A 77 -8.22 4.50 6.68
N MET A 78 -8.28 4.84 5.39
CA MET A 78 -9.55 5.18 4.77
C MET A 78 -10.28 3.85 4.57
N GLY A 79 -11.38 3.66 5.29
CA GLY A 79 -12.10 2.39 5.36
C GLY A 79 -12.42 1.81 3.98
N SER A 80 -12.44 0.48 3.90
CA SER A 80 -12.90 -0.29 2.74
C SER A 80 -14.31 0.18 2.33
N THR A 81 -14.40 1.08 1.35
CA THR A 81 -15.65 1.32 0.64
C THR A 81 -15.86 0.12 -0.28
N THR A 82 -16.70 -0.82 0.15
CA THR A 82 -17.14 -1.93 -0.68
C THR A 82 -17.80 -1.36 -1.94
N PHE A 83 -17.09 -1.39 -3.07
CA PHE A 83 -17.71 -1.13 -4.37
C PHE A 83 -18.59 -2.34 -4.68
N ARG A 84 -19.90 -2.24 -4.43
CA ARG A 84 -20.86 -3.19 -4.97
C ARG A 84 -20.83 -3.03 -6.50
N GLN A 85 -20.27 -4.02 -7.19
CA GLN A 85 -20.57 -4.21 -8.61
C GLN A 85 -22.08 -4.43 -8.73
N ALA A 86 -22.78 -3.41 -9.22
CA ALA A 86 -24.12 -3.58 -9.73
C ALA A 86 -24.01 -4.41 -11.02
N GLY A 87 -24.72 -5.54 -11.05
CA GLY A 87 -24.87 -6.38 -12.23
C GLY A 87 -25.77 -5.77 -13.29
#